data_AF-A0A081FTA5-F1
#
_entry.id   AF-A0A081FTA5-F1
#
_cell.length_a   1.000
_cell.length_b   1.000
_cell.length_c   1.000
_cell.angle_alpha   90.00
_cell.angle_beta   90.00
_cell.angle_gamma   90.00
#
_symmetry.space_group_name_H-M   'P 1'
#
loop_
_entity.id
_entity.type
_entity.pdbx_description
1 polymer ?
#
loop_
_entity_poly.entity_id
_entity_poly.type
_entity_poly.pdbx_seq_one_letter_code
_entity_poly.pdbx_strand_id
1 'polypeptide(L)'
;MATYIHITAALWAILAGVSQLLGEKGSTFHRALGWTWMLAMTVTAISSFWLTGLMNLFWGYSPIHLLSLWVLVCVVVSVMSARAGNIKRHKAFAVGAFWGVIGAAIGTLMPGRLIHQWLFG
;
A
#
# COMPACT_ATOMS: atom_id res chain seq x y z
N MET A 1 -15.91 -6.45 -8.24
CA MET A 1 -15.95 -6.17 -6.78
C MET A 1 -14.56 -5.85 -6.22
N ALA A 2 -13.57 -6.74 -6.39
CA ALA A 2 -12.20 -6.53 -5.87
C ALA A 2 -11.56 -5.19 -6.28
N THR A 3 -11.78 -4.72 -7.51
CA THR A 3 -11.27 -3.44 -8.02
C THR A 3 -11.72 -2.23 -7.18
N TYR A 4 -13.01 -2.14 -6.84
CA TYR A 4 -13.52 -1.02 -6.06
C TYR A 4 -12.97 -1.03 -4.64
N ILE A 5 -12.91 -2.21 -4.01
CA ILE A 5 -12.30 -2.40 -2.68
C ILE A 5 -10.83 -1.99 -2.70
N HIS A 6 -10.10 -2.41 -3.73
CA HIS A 6 -8.69 -2.08 -3.88
C HIS A 6 -8.48 -0.58 -4.03
N ILE A 7 -9.22 0.08 -4.92
CA ILE A 7 -9.07 1.52 -5.18
C ILE A 7 -9.42 2.33 -3.94
N THR A 8 -10.55 2.02 -3.26
CA THR A 8 -10.94 2.76 -2.06
C THR A 8 -9.95 2.58 -0.91
N ALA A 9 -9.47 1.35 -0.68
CA ALA A 9 -8.44 1.09 0.32
C ALA A 9 -7.11 1.77 -0.03
N ALA A 10 -6.69 1.75 -1.29
CA ALA A 10 -5.46 2.38 -1.75
C ALA A 10 -5.50 3.90 -1.59
N LEU A 11 -6.63 4.53 -1.92
CA LEU A 11 -6.83 5.97 -1.72
C LEU A 11 -6.74 6.34 -0.25
N TRP A 12 -7.41 5.59 0.63
CA TRP A 12 -7.30 5.82 2.07
C TRP A 12 -5.86 5.61 2.57
N ALA A 13 -5.18 4.57 2.09
CA ALA A 13 -3.79 4.29 2.46
C ALA A 13 -2.84 5.43 2.07
N ILE A 14 -3.06 6.08 0.92
CA ILE A 14 -2.29 7.25 0.51
C ILE A 14 -2.59 8.45 1.44
N LEU A 15 -3.87 8.79 1.63
CA LEU A 15 -4.27 9.94 2.44
C LEU A 15 -3.86 9.82 3.91
N ALA A 16 -4.13 8.67 4.53
CA ALA A 16 -3.72 8.39 5.89
C ALA A 16 -2.19 8.29 6.00
N GLY A 17 -1.51 7.74 4.99
CA GLY A 17 -0.05 7.65 4.95
C GLY A 17 0.64 9.01 4.92
N VAL A 18 0.19 9.92 4.05
CA VAL A 18 0.68 11.31 4.01
C VAL A 18 0.46 11.99 5.37
N SER A 19 -0.74 11.86 5.91
CA SER A 19 -1.10 12.42 7.22
C SER A 19 -0.21 11.87 8.34
N GLN A 20 0.15 10.57 8.30
CA GLN A 20 1.07 9.94 9.25
C GLN A 20 2.51 10.42 9.13
N LEU A 21 2.98 10.68 7.92
CA LEU A 21 4.34 11.15 7.68
C LEU A 21 4.51 12.61 8.08
N LEU A 22 3.49 13.44 7.85
CA LEU A 22 3.51 14.86 8.19
C LEU A 22 3.19 15.11 9.68
N GLY A 23 2.21 14.39 10.23
CA GLY A 23 1.71 14.61 11.60
C GLY A 23 2.70 14.29 12.72
N GLU A 24 2.37 14.69 13.94
CA GLU A 24 3.18 14.40 15.13
C GLU A 24 3.30 12.90 15.38
N LYS A 25 4.51 12.43 15.72
CA LYS A 25 4.82 11.00 15.82
C LYS A 25 4.62 10.53 17.25
N GLY A 26 4.00 9.37 17.43
CA GLY A 26 3.81 8.74 18.74
C GLY A 26 2.58 9.21 19.55
N SER A 27 1.84 10.21 19.05
CA SER A 27 0.58 10.68 19.64
C SER A 27 -0.53 9.61 19.57
N THR A 28 -1.61 9.79 20.33
CA THR A 28 -2.81 8.94 20.25
C THR A 28 -3.41 8.97 18.85
N PHE A 29 -3.45 10.15 18.22
CA PHE A 29 -3.87 10.33 16.83
C PHE A 29 -3.00 9.53 15.87
N HIS A 30 -1.67 9.61 16.00
CA HIS A 30 -0.73 8.84 15.17
C HIS A 30 -0.98 7.33 15.29
N ARG A 31 -1.24 6.83 16.49
CA ARG A 31 -1.52 5.40 16.71
C ARG A 31 -2.86 4.98 16.10
N ALA A 32 -3.93 5.75 16.34
CA ALA A 32 -5.25 5.45 15.81
C ALA A 32 -5.27 5.47 14.28
N LEU A 33 -4.76 6.55 13.68
CA LEU A 33 -4.63 6.69 12.23
C LEU A 33 -3.72 5.59 11.65
N GLY A 34 -2.63 5.26 12.35
CA GLY A 34 -1.71 4.20 11.97
C GLY A 34 -2.35 2.83 11.86
N TRP A 35 -3.26 2.47 12.77
CA TRP A 35 -4.00 1.22 12.66
C TRP A 35 -4.91 1.19 11.44
N THR A 36 -5.62 2.28 11.15
CA THR A 36 -6.45 2.36 9.94
C THR A 36 -5.60 2.27 8.67
N TRP A 37 -4.42 2.89 8.68
CA TRP A 37 -3.46 2.85 7.58
C TRP A 37 -2.91 1.44 7.36
N MET A 38 -2.48 0.74 8.42
CA MET A 38 -2.00 -0.64 8.33
C MET A 38 -3.08 -1.57 7.77
N LEU A 39 -4.32 -1.44 8.24
CA LEU A 39 -5.46 -2.21 7.73
C LEU A 39 -5.69 -1.93 6.24
N ALA A 40 -5.70 -0.66 5.83
CA ALA A 40 -5.91 -0.29 4.44
C ALA A 40 -4.78 -0.77 3.53
N MET A 41 -3.52 -0.71 3.98
CA MET A 41 -2.38 -1.28 3.27
C MET A 41 -2.53 -2.80 3.08
N THR A 42 -2.97 -3.52 4.11
CA THR A 42 -3.25 -4.96 4.02
C THR A 42 -4.39 -5.26 3.05
N VAL A 43 -5.52 -4.55 3.13
CA VAL A 43 -6.65 -4.73 2.20
C VAL A 43 -6.25 -4.44 0.77
N THR A 44 -5.49 -3.36 0.54
CA THR A 44 -4.96 -2.99 -0.77
C THR A 44 -4.07 -4.10 -1.33
N ALA A 45 -3.11 -4.58 -0.54
CA ALA A 45 -2.18 -5.62 -0.97
C ALA A 45 -2.85 -6.98 -1.18
N ILE A 46 -3.85 -7.37 -0.37
CA ILE A 46 -4.57 -8.64 -0.56
C ILE A 46 -5.49 -8.57 -1.78
N SER A 47 -6.26 -7.50 -1.93
CA SER A 47 -7.19 -7.35 -3.05
C SER A 47 -6.48 -7.30 -4.41
N SER A 48 -5.20 -6.88 -4.46
CA SER A 48 -4.42 -6.84 -5.70
C SER A 48 -4.18 -8.22 -6.32
N PHE A 49 -4.21 -9.31 -5.52
CA PHE A 49 -4.05 -10.67 -6.03
C PHE A 49 -5.21 -11.13 -6.92
N TRP A 50 -6.36 -10.45 -6.84
CA TRP A 50 -7.49 -10.64 -7.75
C TRP A 50 -7.49 -9.63 -8.90
N LEU A 51 -6.49 -8.75 -8.99
CA LEU A 51 -6.32 -7.83 -10.10
C LEU A 51 -5.34 -8.42 -11.12
N THR A 52 -5.90 -8.96 -12.20
CA THR A 52 -5.12 -9.39 -13.36
C THR A 52 -4.60 -8.16 -14.12
N GLY A 53 -3.27 -8.08 -14.26
CA GLY A 53 -2.60 -7.03 -15.03
C GLY A 53 -2.30 -7.46 -16.47
N LEU A 54 -2.08 -6.48 -17.35
CA LEU A 54 -1.69 -6.66 -18.76
C LEU A 54 -0.40 -7.49 -18.99
N MET A 55 0.46 -7.57 -17.97
CA MET A 55 1.81 -8.11 -18.09
C MET A 55 1.92 -9.43 -17.32
N ASN A 56 1.64 -10.53 -17.99
CA ASN A 56 1.93 -11.89 -17.52
C ASN A 56 3.43 -12.17 -17.66
N LEU A 57 4.26 -11.43 -16.92
CA LEU A 57 5.70 -11.41 -17.13
C LEU A 57 6.37 -12.74 -16.70
N PHE A 58 5.80 -13.45 -15.71
CA PHE A 58 6.26 -14.77 -15.26
C PHE A 58 5.09 -15.62 -14.73
N TRP A 59 4.70 -16.70 -15.43
CA TRP A 59 3.72 -17.69 -14.94
C TRP A 59 2.36 -17.10 -14.44
N GLY A 60 1.93 -15.96 -14.97
CA GLY A 60 0.69 -15.27 -14.56
C GLY A 60 0.84 -14.21 -13.46
N TYR A 61 2.04 -14.02 -12.90
CA TYR A 61 2.31 -12.99 -11.89
C TYR A 61 2.83 -11.69 -12.52
N SER A 62 2.06 -10.61 -12.37
CA SER A 62 2.48 -9.26 -12.73
C SER A 62 3.29 -8.57 -11.60
N PRO A 63 4.09 -7.53 -11.89
CA PRO A 63 4.90 -6.80 -10.88
C PRO A 63 4.12 -6.32 -9.64
N ILE A 64 2.80 -6.12 -9.77
CA ILE A 64 1.94 -5.70 -8.65
C ILE A 64 1.86 -6.77 -7.56
N HIS A 65 1.99 -8.06 -7.90
CA HIS A 65 1.90 -9.16 -6.94
C HIS A 65 3.17 -9.23 -6.08
N LEU A 66 4.33 -9.07 -6.70
CA LEU A 66 5.61 -8.99 -5.99
C LEU A 66 5.62 -7.80 -5.04
N LEU A 67 5.15 -6.65 -5.52
CA LEU A 67 5.00 -5.46 -4.69
C LEU A 67 4.01 -5.68 -3.53
N SER A 68 2.91 -6.39 -3.78
CA SER A 68 1.90 -6.66 -2.76
C SER A 68 2.41 -7.59 -1.68
N LEU A 69 3.15 -8.65 -2.05
CA LEU A 69 3.83 -9.52 -1.10
C LEU A 69 4.83 -8.74 -0.26
N TRP A 70 5.62 -7.87 -0.88
CA TRP A 70 6.57 -7.01 -0.19
C TRP A 70 5.87 -6.06 0.80
N VAL A 71 4.76 -5.43 0.39
CA VAL A 71 3.96 -4.55 1.27
C VAL A 71 3.42 -5.32 2.48
N LEU A 72 2.95 -6.55 2.31
CA LEU A 72 2.49 -7.38 3.43
C LEU A 72 3.63 -7.67 4.42
N VAL A 73 4.83 -8.00 3.92
CA VAL A 73 6.03 -8.16 4.76
C VAL A 73 6.32 -6.87 5.52
N CYS A 74 6.26 -5.71 4.85
CA CYS A 74 6.48 -4.43 5.49
C CYS A 74 5.47 -4.13 6.60
N VAL A 75 4.18 -4.41 6.41
CA VAL A 75 3.15 -4.21 7.43
C VAL A 75 3.44 -5.07 8.66
N VAL A 76 3.68 -6.38 8.47
CA VAL A 76 3.96 -7.31 9.57
C VAL A 76 5.20 -6.87 10.34
N VAL A 77 6.30 -6.62 9.64
CA VAL A 77 7.56 -6.21 10.28
C VAL A 77 7.41 -4.87 10.98
N SER A 78 6.68 -3.91 10.39
CA SER A 78 6.45 -2.60 10.98
C SER A 78 5.65 -2.69 12.27
N VAL A 79 4.59 -3.49 12.31
CA VAL A 79 3.75 -3.70 13.52
C VAL A 79 4.55 -4.43 14.60
N MET A 80 5.25 -5.51 14.26
CA MET A 80 6.09 -6.26 15.22
C MET A 80 7.19 -5.38 15.81
N SER A 81 7.83 -4.55 14.98
CA SER A 81 8.89 -3.63 15.42
C SER A 81 8.36 -2.55 16.36
N ALA A 82 7.17 -2.00 16.10
CA ALA A 82 6.53 -1.04 17.01
C ALA A 82 6.22 -1.68 18.37
N ARG A 83 5.69 -2.90 18.38
CA ARG A 83 5.39 -3.65 19.62
C ARG A 83 6.65 -3.97 20.42
N ALA A 84 7.76 -4.26 19.75
CA ALA A 84 9.05 -4.51 20.37
C ALA A 84 9.81 -3.23 20.79
N GLY A 85 9.21 -2.04 20.61
CA GLY A 85 9.87 -0.76 20.90
C GLY A 85 10.97 -0.36 19.90
N ASN A 86 11.17 -1.11 18.82
CA ASN A 86 12.15 -0.80 17.77
C ASN A 86 11.56 0.19 16.75
N ILE A 87 11.50 1.47 17.15
CA ILE A 87 10.88 2.53 16.36
C ILE A 87 11.65 2.81 15.06
N LYS A 88 12.98 2.66 15.05
CA LYS A 88 13.80 2.83 13.85
C LYS A 88 13.38 1.84 12.76
N ARG A 89 13.21 0.57 13.12
CA ARG A 89 12.76 -0.47 12.18
C ARG A 89 11.29 -0.29 11.79
N HIS A 90 10.42 0.04 12.74
CA HIS A 90 9.02 0.37 12.45
C HIS A 90 8.91 1.45 11.36
N LYS A 91 9.62 2.56 11.53
CA LYS A 91 9.65 3.69 10.58
C LYS A 91 10.18 3.26 9.21
N ALA A 92 11.29 2.53 9.16
CA ALA A 92 11.89 2.11 7.90
C ALA A 92 10.92 1.28 7.04
N PHE A 93 10.24 0.31 7.64
CA PHE A 93 9.27 -0.53 6.93
C PHE A 93 7.96 0.20 6.64
N ALA A 94 7.49 1.09 7.52
CA ALA A 94 6.30 1.91 7.24
C ALA A 94 6.53 2.85 6.04
N VAL A 95 7.68 3.53 6.00
CA VAL A 95 8.06 4.41 4.88
C VAL A 95 8.26 3.60 3.59
N GLY A 96 8.90 2.43 3.67
CA GLY A 96 9.05 1.54 2.52
C GLY A 96 7.70 1.09 1.95
N ALA A 97 6.75 0.71 2.80
CA ALA A 97 5.40 0.35 2.36
C ALA A 97 4.66 1.55 1.75
N PHE A 98 4.81 2.75 2.32
CA PHE A 98 4.23 3.97 1.74
C PHE A 98 4.76 4.24 0.33
N TRP A 99 6.08 4.15 0.13
CA TRP A 99 6.65 4.25 -1.22
C TRP A 99 6.16 3.15 -2.16
N GLY A 100 5.87 1.96 -1.64
CA GLY A 100 5.23 0.89 -2.38
C GLY A 100 3.87 1.29 -2.94
N VAL A 101 2.97 1.86 -2.12
CA VAL A 101 1.65 2.30 -2.62
C VAL A 101 1.75 3.48 -3.59
N ILE A 102 2.70 4.40 -3.40
CA ILE A 102 2.96 5.47 -4.37
C ILE A 102 3.47 4.92 -5.70
N GLY A 103 4.41 3.98 -5.68
CA GLY A 103 4.90 3.30 -6.87
C GLY A 103 3.79 2.53 -7.60
N ALA A 104 2.91 1.86 -6.86
CA ALA A 104 1.74 1.19 -7.41
C ALA A 104 0.79 2.19 -8.09
N ALA A 105 0.48 3.31 -7.42
CA ALA A 105 -0.38 4.37 -7.95
C ALA A 105 0.17 4.95 -9.26
N ILE A 106 1.46 5.28 -9.32
CA ILE A 106 2.12 5.74 -10.55
C ILE A 106 2.03 4.66 -11.64
N GLY A 107 2.25 3.39 -11.27
CA GLY A 107 2.13 2.26 -12.20
C GLY A 107 0.75 2.11 -12.83
N THR A 108 -0.31 2.65 -12.21
CA THR A 108 -1.66 2.64 -12.81
C THR A 108 -1.83 3.60 -13.99
N LEU A 109 -0.90 4.56 -14.17
CA LEU A 109 -0.92 5.51 -15.28
C LEU A 109 -0.31 4.95 -16.57
N MET A 110 0.22 3.73 -16.53
CA MET A 110 0.77 3.04 -17.69
C MET A 110 -0.32 2.78 -18.75
N PRO A 111 -0.04 2.99 -20.06
CA PRO A 111 -1.01 2.72 -21.13
C PRO A 111 -1.62 1.32 -21.05
N GLY A 112 -2.92 1.23 -21.27
CA GLY A 112 -3.70 -0.01 -21.16
C GLY A 112 -4.20 -0.34 -19.74
N ARG A 113 -3.77 0.38 -18.70
CA ARG A 113 -4.37 0.26 -17.36
C ARG A 113 -5.70 1.02 -17.28
N LEU A 114 -6.58 0.54 -16.42
CA LEU A 114 -7.92 1.11 -16.20
C LEU A 114 -7.89 2.59 -15.80
N ILE A 115 -6.99 2.99 -14.89
CA ILE A 115 -6.87 4.41 -14.49
C ILE A 115 -6.33 5.28 -15.63
N HIS A 116 -5.38 4.77 -16.43
CA HIS A 116 -4.92 5.47 -17.63
C HIS A 116 -6.07 5.73 -18.61
N GLN A 117 -6.90 4.72 -18.88
CA GLN A 117 -8.07 4.86 -19.76
C GLN A 117 -9.08 5.88 -19.23
N TRP A 118 -9.28 5.98 -17.92
CA TRP A 118 -10.18 6.98 -17.33
C TRP A 118 -9.65 8.41 -17.43
N LEU A 119 -8.33 8.60 -17.42
CA LEU A 119 -7.70 9.93 -17.38
C LEU A 119 -7.28 10.45 -18.77
N PHE A 120 -6.90 9.55 -19.67
CA PHE A 120 -6.27 9.88 -20.96
C PHE A 120 -6.94 9.20 -22.16
N GLY A 121 -7.91 8.32 -21.92
CA GLY A 121 -8.64 7.57 -22.95
C GLY A 121 -9.90 8.26 -23.44
#